data_AF-A0A2S9GRK7-F1
#
_entry.id   AF-A0A2S9GRK7-F1
#
_cell.length_a   1.000
_cell.length_b   1.000
_cell.length_c   1.000
_cell.angle_alpha   90.00
_cell.angle_beta   90.00
_cell.angle_gamma   90.00
#
_symmetry.space_group_name_H-M   'P 1'
#
loop_
_entity.id
_entity.type
_entity.pdbx_description
1 polymer ?
#
loop_
_entity_poly.entity_id
_entity_poly.type
_entity_poly.pdbx_seq_one_letter_code
_entity_poly.pdbx_strand_id
1 'polypeptide(L)' 'FLVSKGRALMPSLFDEEITASYAGLRASTEHDDYVIDLDADQRYVLVGGIRSTGLTSGMAIAEHVAGL' A
#
# COMPACT_ATOMS: atom_id res chain seq x y z
N PHE A 1 -7.27 20.84 2.22
CA PHE A 1 -8.10 19.77 2.80
C PHE A 1 -7.48 19.11 4.02
N LEU A 2 -6.28 18.49 3.93
CA LEU A 2 -5.68 17.75 5.05
C LEU A 2 -5.45 18.62 6.31
N VAL A 3 -4.89 19.83 6.14
CA VAL A 3 -4.65 20.78 7.24
C VAL A 3 -5.93 21.15 7.98
N SER A 4 -6.98 21.54 7.25
CA SER A 4 -8.26 21.94 7.85
C SER A 4 -8.95 20.77 8.54
N LYS A 5 -8.89 19.56 7.96
CA LYS A 5 -9.47 18.35 8.57
C LYS A 5 -8.71 17.92 9.83
N GLY A 6 -7.37 17.97 9.79
CA GLY A 6 -6.53 17.68 10.94
C GLY A 6 -6.84 18.62 12.12
N ARG A 7 -6.93 19.93 11.86
CA ARG A 7 -7.21 20.93 12.90
C ARG A 7 -8.59 20.74 13.55
N ALA A 8 -9.57 20.28 12.79
CA ALA A 8 -10.90 19.98 13.33
C ALA A 8 -10.91 18.73 14.24
N LEU A 9 -10.07 17.73 13.95
CA LEU A 9 -10.03 16.46 14.70
C LEU A 9 -9.13 16.55 15.94
N MET A 10 -7.97 17.18 15.82
CA MET A 10 -6.94 17.21 16.87
C MET A 10 -6.26 18.59 16.92
N PRO A 11 -6.97 19.63 17.41
CA PRO A 11 -6.50 21.00 17.32
C PRO A 11 -5.18 21.27 18.08
N SER A 12 -4.98 20.63 19.23
CA SER A 12 -3.76 20.82 20.04
C SER A 12 -2.49 20.29 19.38
N LEU A 13 -2.59 19.30 18.46
CA LEU A 13 -1.42 18.80 17.74
C LEU A 13 -0.81 19.83 16.78
N PHE A 14 -1.53 20.91 16.45
CA PHE A 14 -1.02 21.97 15.59
C PHE A 14 -0.07 22.94 16.30
N ASP A 15 0.04 22.84 17.62
CA ASP A 15 1.01 23.59 18.42
C ASP A 15 2.34 22.82 18.56
N GLU A 16 2.35 21.55 18.17
CA GLU A 16 3.52 20.67 18.20
C GLU A 16 4.38 20.80 16.92
N GLU A 17 5.67 20.49 17.03
CA GLU A 17 6.59 20.48 15.89
C GLU A 17 6.23 19.36 14.90
N ILE A 18 6.22 19.69 13.60
CA ILE A 18 6.13 18.68 12.54
C ILE A 18 7.49 18.01 12.41
N THR A 19 7.59 16.76 12.88
CA THR A 19 8.84 15.99 12.83
C THR A 19 9.13 15.41 11.44
N ALA A 20 8.11 15.16 10.62
CA ALA A 20 8.26 14.64 9.27
C ALA A 20 7.03 14.86 8.40
N SER A 21 7.22 14.79 7.07
CA SER A 21 6.16 14.74 6.07
C SER A 21 6.55 13.78 4.97
N TYR A 22 5.61 12.94 4.54
CA TYR A 22 5.85 11.90 3.55
C TYR A 22 4.79 11.92 2.46
N ALA A 23 5.20 11.62 1.24
CA ALA A 23 4.33 11.34 0.12
C ALA A 23 4.72 9.96 -0.45
N GLY A 24 3.75 9.09 -0.62
CA GLY A 24 3.95 7.73 -1.12
C GLY A 24 3.21 7.52 -2.43
N LEU A 25 3.81 6.71 -3.31
CA LEU A 25 3.14 6.16 -4.48
C LEU A 25 2.49 4.82 -4.10
N ARG A 26 1.41 4.47 -4.80
CA ARG A 26 0.78 3.16 -4.69
C ARG A 26 0.82 2.49 -6.05
N ALA A 27 1.15 1.21 -6.06
CA ALA A 27 0.97 0.39 -7.25
C ALA A 27 -0.52 0.38 -7.61
N SER A 28 -0.81 0.57 -8.89
CA SER A 28 -2.17 0.61 -9.43
C SER A 28 -2.17 -0.11 -10.76
N THR A 29 -3.25 -0.83 -11.02
CA THR A 29 -3.58 -1.42 -12.32
C THR A 29 -5.00 -0.99 -12.69
N GLU A 30 -5.46 -1.39 -13.87
CA GLU A 30 -6.85 -1.34 -14.32
C GLU A 30 -7.76 -2.33 -13.58
N HIS A 31 -7.18 -3.24 -12.78
CA HIS A 31 -7.90 -4.23 -12.00
C HIS A 31 -8.15 -3.73 -10.57
N ASP A 32 -9.29 -4.15 -10.02
CA ASP A 32 -9.67 -3.84 -8.63
C ASP A 32 -8.93 -4.74 -7.62
N ASP A 33 -8.63 -5.99 -8.01
CA ASP A 33 -7.90 -6.98 -7.20
C ASP A 33 -6.38 -6.92 -7.37
N TYR A 34 -5.66 -7.70 -6.54
CA TYR A 34 -4.23 -7.94 -6.71
C TYR A 34 -3.97 -8.66 -8.03
N VAL A 35 -2.84 -8.34 -8.67
CA VAL A 35 -2.36 -9.06 -9.85
C VAL A 35 -1.25 -10.00 -9.38
N ILE A 36 -1.56 -11.29 -9.29
CA ILE A 36 -0.57 -12.33 -8.98
C ILE A 36 -0.57 -13.32 -10.13
N ASP A 37 0.56 -13.43 -10.83
CA ASP A 37 0.66 -14.25 -12.05
C ASP A 37 2.04 -14.93 -12.14
N LEU A 38 2.06 -16.17 -12.62
CA LEU A 38 3.25 -17.00 -12.77
C LEU A 38 3.51 -17.29 -14.25
N ASP A 39 4.64 -16.80 -14.74
CA ASP A 39 5.22 -17.24 -16.01
C ASP A 39 6.32 -18.28 -15.71
N ALA A 40 5.94 -19.55 -15.74
CA ALA A 40 6.83 -20.66 -15.42
C ALA A 40 7.97 -20.84 -16.44
N ASP A 41 7.69 -20.58 -17.72
CA ASP A 41 8.68 -20.70 -18.80
C ASP A 41 9.80 -19.66 -18.61
N GLN A 42 9.44 -18.45 -18.15
CA GLN A 42 10.41 -17.41 -17.81
C GLN A 42 10.91 -17.46 -16.36
N ARG A 43 10.37 -18.37 -15.53
CA ARG A 43 10.66 -18.47 -14.09
C ARG A 43 10.44 -17.12 -13.38
N TYR A 44 9.32 -16.48 -13.66
CA TYR A 44 8.99 -15.16 -13.16
C TYR A 44 7.61 -15.15 -12.50
N VAL A 45 7.51 -14.53 -11.33
CA VAL A 45 6.23 -14.30 -10.64
C VAL A 45 6.00 -12.79 -10.52
N LEU A 46 4.88 -12.32 -11.06
CA LEU A 46 4.39 -10.96 -10.89
C LEU A 46 3.55 -10.89 -9.61
N VAL A 47 3.82 -9.90 -8.77
CA VAL A 47 3.01 -9.58 -7.58
C VAL A 47 2.77 -8.07 -7.57
N GLY A 48 1.64 -7.65 -8.12
CA GLY A 48 1.31 -6.25 -8.43
C GLY A 48 -0.12 -5.85 -8.04
N GLY A 49 -0.50 -4.61 -8.36
CA GLY A 49 -1.83 -4.08 -8.02
C GLY A 49 -2.10 -3.92 -6.51
N ILE A 50 -1.06 -4.01 -5.67
CA ILE A 50 -1.20 -3.92 -4.22
C ILE A 50 -1.34 -2.44 -3.80
N ARG A 51 -2.55 -2.04 -3.40
CA ARG A 51 -2.91 -0.66 -3.03
C ARG A 51 -2.78 -0.40 -1.52
N SER A 52 -3.90 -0.18 -0.83
CA SER A 52 -3.96 0.22 0.59
C SER A 52 -3.65 -0.91 1.57
N THR A 53 -3.73 -2.16 1.12
CA THR A 53 -3.66 -3.36 1.95
C THR A 53 -2.28 -3.99 2.00
N GLY A 54 -1.28 -3.45 1.28
CA GLY A 54 0.01 -4.14 1.10
C GLY A 54 0.71 -4.55 2.40
N LEU A 55 0.65 -3.71 3.44
CA LEU A 55 1.23 -4.06 4.74
C LEU A 55 0.44 -5.18 5.43
N THR A 56 -0.90 -5.13 5.39
CA THR A 56 -1.75 -6.11 6.09
C THR A 56 -1.86 -7.44 5.34
N SER A 57 -1.79 -7.42 4.00
CA SER A 57 -1.91 -8.63 3.16
C SER A 57 -0.57 -9.28 2.84
N GLY A 58 0.57 -8.66 3.19
CA GLY A 58 1.89 -9.10 2.76
C GLY A 58 2.22 -10.56 3.09
N MET A 59 1.91 -11.02 4.31
CA MET A 59 2.17 -12.42 4.70
C MET A 59 1.29 -13.41 3.93
N ALA A 60 0.01 -13.11 3.76
CA ALA A 60 -0.91 -13.98 3.01
C ALA A 60 -0.52 -14.06 1.52
N ILE A 61 -0.07 -12.95 0.93
CA ILE A 61 0.46 -12.93 -0.44
C ILE A 61 1.72 -13.78 -0.54
N ALA A 62 2.63 -13.71 0.44
CA ALA A 62 3.84 -14.52 0.45
C ALA A 62 3.53 -16.02 0.55
N GLU A 63 2.61 -16.43 1.43
CA GLU A 63 2.16 -17.83 1.54
C GLU A 63 1.50 -18.32 0.24
N HIS A 64 0.65 -17.49 -0.37
CA HIS A 64 0.01 -17.82 -1.64
C HIS A 64 1.05 -18.03 -2.75
N VAL A 65 2.00 -17.11 -2.90
CA VAL A 65 3.07 -17.18 -3.91
C VAL A 65 3.99 -18.39 -3.68
N ALA A 66 4.28 -18.75 -2.42
CA ALA A 66 5.08 -19.93 -2.11
C ALA A 66 4.39 -21.26 -2.47
N GLY A 67 3.06 -21.24 -2.65
CA GLY A 67 2.26 -22.40 -3.07
C GLY A 67 2.02 -22.50 -4.58
N LEU A 68 2.49 -21.54 -5.39
CA LEU A 68 2.44 -21.57 -6.86
C LEU A 68 3.63 -22.36 -7.42
#